data_AF-A0A485C201-F1
#
_entry.id   AF-A0A485C201-F1
#
_cell.length_a   1.000
_cell.length_b   1.000
_cell.length_c   1.000
_cell.angle_alpha   90.00
_cell.angle_beta   90.00
_cell.angle_gamma   90.00
#
_symmetry.space_group_name_H-M   'P 1'
#
loop_
_entity.id
_entity.type
_entity.pdbx_description
1 polymer ?
#
loop_
_entity_poly.entity_id
_entity_poly.type
_entity_poly.pdbx_seq_one_letter_code
_entity_poly.pdbx_strand_id
1 'polypeptide(L)'
;MCRACFIGFFFFLLFGLLPASWAWAAPVQQLFGDWLVTCNNQNFCVARNVGLHHGLVMTLSRSAGAVTDASLRIELGGIGNPVAALAPIAPRLLLDGKPLALTDKHWLVADKLIKTGR
;
A
#
# COMPACT_ATOMS: atom_id res chain seq x y z
N MET A 1 -17.72 15.27 55.38
CA MET A 1 -17.30 15.17 53.95
C MET A 1 -18.34 14.35 53.19
N CYS A 2 -19.00 14.96 52.21
CA CYS A 2 -20.22 14.44 51.60
C CYS A 2 -19.91 13.36 50.56
N ARG A 3 -20.36 12.12 50.82
CA ARG A 3 -20.25 10.93 49.93
C ARG A 3 -20.75 11.18 48.50
N ALA A 4 -21.68 12.12 48.33
CA ALA A 4 -22.26 12.50 47.04
C ALA A 4 -21.29 13.27 46.12
N CYS A 5 -20.29 13.99 46.68
CA CYS A 5 -19.34 14.76 45.89
C CYS A 5 -18.28 13.86 45.21
N PHE A 6 -18.00 12.69 45.79
CA PHE A 6 -17.05 11.71 45.26
C PHE A 6 -17.64 10.91 44.08
N ILE A 7 -18.94 10.63 44.13
CA ILE A 7 -19.68 9.90 43.08
C ILE A 7 -19.78 10.74 41.80
N GLY A 8 -20.07 12.04 41.92
CA GLY A 8 -20.14 12.94 40.76
C GLY A 8 -18.80 13.09 40.03
N PHE A 9 -17.69 13.15 40.78
CA PHE A 9 -16.33 13.24 40.21
C PHE A 9 -15.92 11.96 39.47
N PHE A 10 -16.27 10.79 40.01
CA PHE A 10 -15.99 9.50 39.38
C PHE A 10 -16.79 9.30 38.09
N PHE A 11 -18.07 9.68 38.08
CA PHE A 11 -18.93 9.61 36.89
C PHE A 11 -18.47 10.56 35.78
N PHE A 12 -18.01 11.76 36.13
CA PHE A 12 -17.47 12.74 35.19
C PHE A 12 -16.15 12.28 34.56
N LEU A 13 -15.28 11.63 35.33
CA LEU A 13 -14.03 11.03 34.82
C LEU A 13 -14.29 9.86 33.85
N LEU A 14 -15.25 8.96 34.16
CA LEU A 14 -15.59 7.86 33.25
C LEU A 14 -16.21 8.37 31.94
N PHE A 15 -17.18 9.29 31.98
CA PHE A 15 -17.83 9.76 30.75
C PHE A 15 -16.96 10.73 29.91
N GLY A 16 -16.05 11.48 30.55
CA GLY A 16 -15.19 12.45 29.87
C GLY A 16 -13.91 11.88 29.25
N LEU A 17 -13.38 10.77 29.77
CA LEU A 17 -12.10 10.18 29.30
C LEU A 17 -12.27 9.01 28.33
N LEU A 18 -13.49 8.49 28.16
CA LEU A 18 -13.77 7.32 27.32
C LEU A 18 -13.95 7.56 25.80
N PRO A 19 -14.11 8.77 25.21
CA PRO A 19 -14.27 8.86 23.75
C PRO A 19 -12.96 8.84 22.94
N ALA A 20 -11.79 8.66 23.56
CA ALA A 20 -10.51 8.82 22.88
C ALA A 20 -10.04 7.64 22.01
N SER A 21 -10.74 6.50 21.98
CA SER A 21 -10.24 5.27 21.34
C SER A 21 -10.58 5.12 19.86
N TRP A 22 -11.33 6.06 19.26
CA TRP A 22 -11.83 5.94 17.87
C TRP A 22 -11.21 6.95 16.90
N ALA A 23 -10.00 7.43 17.19
CA ALA A 23 -9.21 8.17 16.20
C ALA A 23 -8.53 7.16 15.25
N TRP A 24 -9.25 6.75 14.20
CA TRP A 24 -8.61 6.10 13.06
C TRP A 24 -7.83 7.17 12.31
N ALA A 25 -6.50 7.16 12.44
CA ALA A 25 -5.66 7.98 11.58
C ALA A 25 -5.87 7.48 10.15
N ALA A 26 -6.48 8.32 9.30
CA ALA A 26 -6.54 8.05 7.87
C ALA A 26 -5.10 7.87 7.36
N PRO A 27 -4.83 6.92 6.46
CA PRO A 27 -3.48 6.72 5.95
C PRO A 27 -3.02 8.01 5.27
N VAL A 28 -1.78 8.42 5.51
CA VAL A 28 -1.23 9.60 4.84
C VAL A 28 -1.07 9.26 3.37
N GLN A 29 -1.85 9.94 2.53
CA GLN A 29 -1.83 9.79 1.09
C GLN A 29 -1.23 11.04 0.47
N GLN A 30 -0.22 10.86 -0.38
CA GLN A 30 0.46 11.93 -1.08
C GLN A 30 0.69 11.53 -2.53
N LEU A 31 0.52 12.50 -3.43
CA LEU A 31 0.70 12.31 -4.86
C LEU A 31 2.03 12.91 -5.30
N PHE A 32 2.86 12.11 -5.98
CA PHE A 32 4.17 12.49 -6.50
C PHE A 32 4.20 12.20 -8.00
N GLY A 33 3.87 13.20 -8.82
CA GLY A 33 3.62 12.98 -10.25
C GLY A 33 2.53 11.93 -10.45
N ASP A 34 2.83 10.89 -11.22
CA ASP A 34 1.90 9.78 -11.48
C ASP A 34 1.92 8.69 -10.39
N TRP A 35 2.39 9.00 -9.18
CA TRP A 35 2.49 8.03 -8.08
C TRP A 35 1.67 8.46 -6.88
N LEU A 36 0.78 7.58 -6.44
CA LEU A 36 0.11 7.70 -5.16
C LEU A 36 0.88 6.91 -4.10
N VAL A 37 1.40 7.62 -3.10
CA VAL A 37 2.08 7.05 -1.94
C VAL A 37 1.12 7.04 -0.76
N THR A 38 0.94 5.88 -0.15
CA THR A 38 0.09 5.68 1.03
C THR A 38 0.92 5.00 2.12
N CYS A 39 0.98 5.59 3.32
CA CYS A 39 1.65 4.99 4.47
C CYS A 39 0.68 4.77 5.63
N ASN A 40 0.82 3.64 6.32
CA ASN A 40 0.06 3.31 7.53
C ASN A 40 0.87 3.57 8.81
N ASN A 41 0.20 3.42 9.97
CA ASN A 41 0.82 3.59 11.30
C ASN A 41 1.67 2.38 11.76
N GLN A 42 1.80 1.33 10.95
CA GLN A 42 2.67 0.18 11.19
C GLN A 42 4.03 0.33 10.46
N ASN A 43 4.39 1.56 10.07
CA ASN A 43 5.58 1.85 9.28
C ASN A 43 5.61 1.07 7.97
N PHE A 44 4.48 0.94 7.27
CA PHE A 44 4.43 0.31 5.95
C PHE A 44 3.92 1.32 4.92
N CYS A 45 4.67 1.48 3.84
CA CYS A 45 4.37 2.40 2.76
C CYS A 45 4.20 1.65 1.44
N VAL A 46 3.24 2.10 0.64
CA VAL A 46 2.96 1.61 -0.70
C VAL A 46 2.95 2.79 -1.66
N ALA A 47 3.76 2.71 -2.72
CA ALA A 47 3.70 3.62 -3.85
C ALA A 47 3.11 2.88 -5.05
N ARG A 48 1.99 3.38 -5.58
CA ARG A 48 1.30 2.82 -6.73
C ARG A 48 1.18 3.86 -7.82
N ASN A 49 1.48 3.50 -9.07
CA ASN A 49 1.23 4.42 -10.16
C ASN A 49 -0.29 4.66 -10.34
N VAL A 50 -0.65 5.86 -10.76
CA VAL A 50 -2.02 6.32 -11.00
C VAL A 50 -2.12 6.95 -12.37
N GLY A 51 -3.29 6.85 -12.99
CA GLY A 51 -3.47 7.20 -14.39
C GLY A 51 -3.59 5.96 -15.28
N LEU A 52 -4.04 6.18 -16.52
CA LEU A 52 -4.35 5.13 -17.48
C LEU A 52 -3.08 4.73 -18.25
N HIS A 53 -2.10 4.13 -17.57
CA HIS A 53 -0.84 3.64 -18.15
C HIS A 53 -1.05 2.36 -19.00
N HIS A 54 -1.99 2.39 -19.94
CA HIS A 54 -2.41 1.24 -20.74
C HIS A 54 -2.82 0.01 -19.90
N GLY A 55 -3.27 0.23 -18.66
CA GLY A 55 -3.62 -0.82 -17.71
C GLY A 55 -2.41 -1.50 -17.04
N LEU A 56 -1.19 -0.98 -17.22
CA LEU A 56 0.00 -1.44 -16.51
C LEU A 56 0.08 -0.74 -15.15
N VAL A 57 -0.08 -1.52 -14.09
CA VAL A 57 -0.02 -1.09 -12.70
C VAL A 57 1.29 -1.55 -12.09
N MET A 58 2.04 -0.61 -11.54
CA MET A 58 3.22 -0.86 -10.74
C MET A 58 2.94 -0.48 -9.29
N THR A 59 3.25 -1.40 -8.38
CA THR A 59 3.13 -1.21 -6.94
C THR A 59 4.46 -1.55 -6.28
N LEU A 60 5.06 -0.56 -5.65
CA LEU A 60 6.22 -0.70 -4.79
C LEU A 60 5.73 -0.68 -3.35
N SER A 61 6.18 -1.61 -2.53
CA SER A 61 5.91 -1.55 -1.10
C SER A 61 7.17 -1.77 -0.30
N ARG A 62 7.27 -1.07 0.83
CA ARG A 62 8.46 -1.12 1.69
C ARG A 62 8.07 -0.81 3.13
N SER A 63 8.68 -1.53 4.05
CA SER A 63 8.67 -1.14 5.47
C SER A 63 9.55 0.08 5.71
N ALA A 64 8.99 1.10 6.35
CA ALA A 64 9.66 2.29 6.87
C ALA A 64 10.27 2.06 8.28
N GLY A 65 10.19 0.85 8.82
CA GLY A 65 10.76 0.45 10.12
C GLY A 65 12.14 -0.22 10.02
N ALA A 66 12.53 -0.97 11.07
CA ALA A 66 13.82 -1.67 11.14
C ALA A 66 13.97 -2.80 10.12
N VAL A 67 12.84 -3.39 9.71
CA VAL A 67 12.78 -4.34 8.59
C VAL A 67 12.79 -3.54 7.29
N THR A 68 13.69 -3.89 6.37
CA THR A 68 13.88 -3.17 5.09
C THR A 68 13.24 -3.89 3.90
N ASP A 69 12.40 -4.88 4.17
CA ASP A 69 11.69 -5.65 3.16
C ASP A 69 11.00 -4.73 2.16
N ALA A 70 11.38 -4.89 0.90
CA ALA A 70 10.79 -4.21 -0.23
C ALA A 70 10.23 -5.25 -1.19
N SER A 71 9.08 -4.94 -1.78
CA SER A 71 8.55 -5.75 -2.86
C SER A 71 8.05 -4.89 -4.01
N LEU A 72 8.24 -5.42 -5.21
CA LEU A 72 7.73 -4.86 -6.45
C LEU A 72 6.68 -5.80 -7.00
N ARG A 73 5.55 -5.24 -7.42
CA ARG A 73 4.49 -5.90 -8.18
C ARG A 73 4.22 -5.10 -9.44
N ILE A 74 4.30 -5.75 -10.60
CA ILE A 74 3.92 -5.21 -11.90
C ILE A 74 2.79 -6.09 -12.43
N GLU A 75 1.65 -5.48 -12.71
CA GLU A 75 0.45 -6.17 -13.14
C GLU A 75 -0.13 -5.48 -14.37
N LEU A 76 -0.48 -6.27 -15.38
CA LEU A 76 -1.23 -5.78 -16.51
C LEU A 76 -2.67 -6.22 -16.31
N GLY A 77 -3.59 -5.26 -16.18
CA GLY A 77 -4.97 -5.57 -15.84
C GLY A 77 -5.56 -4.53 -14.91
N GLY A 78 -6.81 -4.17 -15.19
CA GLY A 78 -7.63 -3.29 -14.38
C GLY A 78 -9.10 -3.52 -14.74
N ILE A 79 -10.01 -3.11 -13.87
CA ILE A 79 -11.45 -3.19 -14.13
C ILE A 79 -11.74 -2.43 -15.45
N GLY A 80 -12.21 -3.14 -16.48
CA GLY A 80 -12.62 -2.54 -17.76
C GLY A 80 -11.67 -2.70 -18.96
N ASN A 81 -10.56 -3.45 -18.86
CA ASN A 81 -9.66 -3.68 -19.99
C ASN A 81 -9.61 -5.19 -20.33
N PRO A 82 -9.90 -5.63 -21.57
CA PRO A 82 -9.88 -7.05 -21.96
C PRO A 82 -8.44 -7.57 -22.08
N VAL A 83 -7.75 -7.64 -20.93
CA VAL A 83 -6.34 -7.98 -20.83
C VAL A 83 -6.07 -9.47 -21.05
N ALA A 84 -7.10 -10.30 -20.94
CA ALA A 84 -7.01 -11.76 -21.09
C ALA A 84 -6.42 -12.21 -22.44
N ALA A 85 -6.63 -11.44 -23.52
CA ALA A 85 -6.14 -11.79 -24.86
C ALA A 85 -4.69 -11.35 -25.13
N LEU A 86 -4.07 -10.57 -24.24
CA LEU A 86 -2.72 -10.04 -24.48
C LEU A 86 -1.67 -11.15 -24.27
N ALA A 87 -0.53 -11.05 -24.95
CA ALA A 87 0.62 -11.94 -24.70
C ALA A 87 1.19 -11.75 -23.27
N PRO A 88 1.99 -12.70 -22.75
CA PRO A 88 2.71 -12.55 -21.49
C PRO A 88 3.49 -11.23 -21.41
N ILE A 89 3.51 -10.60 -20.24
CA ILE A 89 4.08 -9.25 -20.08
C ILE A 89 5.59 -9.24 -19.90
N ALA A 90 6.16 -10.27 -19.27
CA ALA A 90 7.58 -10.37 -18.96
C ALA A 90 8.51 -10.07 -20.15
N PRO A 91 8.38 -10.70 -21.34
CA PRO A 91 9.30 -10.46 -22.44
C PRO A 91 9.16 -9.06 -23.09
N ARG A 92 8.16 -8.29 -22.70
CA ARG A 92 7.82 -6.99 -23.31
C ARG A 92 8.16 -5.81 -22.41
N LEU A 93 8.49 -6.06 -21.13
CA LEU A 93 8.82 -4.99 -20.20
C LEU A 93 10.20 -4.43 -20.51
N LEU A 94 10.25 -3.11 -20.62
CA LEU A 94 11.47 -2.35 -20.78
C LEU A 94 11.66 -1.43 -19.58
N LEU A 95 12.89 -1.36 -19.07
CA LEU A 95 13.36 -0.35 -18.13
C LEU A 95 14.35 0.53 -18.88
N ASP A 96 14.03 1.82 -19.01
CA ASP A 96 14.84 2.80 -19.76
C ASP A 96 15.19 2.34 -21.19
N GLY A 97 14.21 1.70 -21.85
CA GLY A 97 14.34 1.18 -23.21
C GLY A 97 15.08 -0.17 -23.32
N LYS A 98 15.57 -0.75 -22.22
CA LYS A 98 16.25 -2.05 -22.20
C LYS A 98 15.33 -3.13 -21.63
N PRO A 99 15.40 -4.39 -22.10
CA PRO A 99 14.64 -5.49 -21.52
C PRO A 99 14.83 -5.58 -20.01
N LEU A 100 13.72 -5.69 -19.27
CA LEU A 100 13.76 -5.87 -17.82
C LEU A 100 14.38 -7.23 -17.50
N ALA A 101 15.56 -7.21 -16.86
CA ALA A 101 16.26 -8.43 -16.46
C ALA A 101 15.55 -9.10 -15.27
N LEU A 102 14.86 -10.21 -15.53
CA LEU A 102 14.23 -11.06 -14.51
C LEU A 102 15.13 -12.27 -14.20
N THR A 103 16.43 -12.02 -13.97
CA THR A 103 17.48 -13.04 -13.93
C THR A 103 17.60 -13.79 -12.60
N ASP A 104 16.98 -13.29 -11.54
CA ASP A 104 17.15 -13.81 -10.18
C ASP A 104 16.01 -14.74 -9.76
N LYS A 105 16.30 -15.73 -8.90
CA LYS A 105 15.29 -16.65 -8.33
C LYS A 105 14.22 -15.96 -7.48
N HIS A 106 14.38 -14.67 -7.20
CA HIS A 106 13.44 -13.86 -6.46
C HIS A 106 12.25 -13.40 -7.31
N TRP A 107 12.18 -13.69 -8.61
CA TRP A 107 11.02 -13.28 -9.40
C TRP A 107 9.97 -14.38 -9.48
N LEU A 108 8.72 -14.03 -9.18
CA LEU A 108 7.54 -14.83 -9.44
C LEU A 108 6.84 -14.24 -10.66
N VAL A 109 6.86 -15.00 -11.76
CA VAL A 109 6.38 -14.56 -13.08
C VAL A 109 5.15 -15.36 -13.49
N ALA A 110 4.09 -14.65 -13.84
CA ALA A 110 2.88 -15.16 -14.48
C ALA A 110 2.54 -14.24 -15.68
N ASP A 111 1.65 -14.69 -16.57
CA ASP A 111 1.38 -14.01 -17.83
C ASP A 111 1.08 -12.51 -17.70
N LYS A 112 0.39 -12.12 -16.64
CA LYS A 112 -0.05 -10.73 -16.37
C LYS A 112 0.50 -10.13 -15.10
N LEU A 113 1.38 -10.85 -14.41
CA LEU A 113 1.84 -10.47 -13.10
C LEU A 113 3.30 -10.85 -12.92
N ILE A 114 4.10 -9.88 -12.54
CA ILE A 114 5.47 -10.08 -12.10
C ILE A 114 5.58 -9.52 -10.70
N LYS A 115 6.12 -10.29 -9.77
CA LYS A 115 6.39 -9.80 -8.42
C LYS A 115 7.69 -10.36 -7.88
N THR A 116 8.30 -9.64 -6.94
CA THR A 116 9.37 -10.21 -6.14
C THR A 116 8.79 -11.26 -5.17
N GLY A 117 9.54 -12.34 -4.95
CA GLY A 117 9.34 -13.35 -3.93
C GLY A 117 9.83 -12.81 -2.58
N ARG A 118 9.24 -13.32 -1.51
CA ARG A 118 9.74 -13.10 -0.15
C ARG A 118 10.92 -14.01 0.13
#